data_AF-A0A377TTZ1-F1
#
_entry.id   AF-A0A377TTZ1-F1
#
_cell.length_a   1.000
_cell.length_b   1.000
_cell.length_c   1.000
_cell.angle_alpha   90.00
_cell.angle_beta   90.00
_cell.angle_gamma   90.00
#
_symmetry.space_group_name_H-M   'P 1'
#
loop_
_entity.id
_entity.type
_entity.pdbx_description
1 polymer ?
#
loop_
_entity_poly.entity_id
_entity_poly.type
_entity_poly.pdbx_seq_one_letter_code
_entity_poly.pdbx_strand_id
1 'polypeptide(L)'
;MRHPERLLIAHFWHPPHLIPLVEVVPGSATLPHLARQVSDFCAACALEAVVLNRAAPGFVGNRLQFALLREALHIVHSGIASPEVVDQVMRASLGRRYAMVGRWRLRT
;
A
#
# COMPACT_ATOMS: atom_id res chain seq x y z
N MET A 1 24.83 8.61 10.13
CA MET A 1 24.67 8.19 8.71
C MET A 1 25.45 9.18 7.85
N ARG A 2 26.30 8.75 6.90
CA ARG A 2 27.22 9.64 6.17
C ARG A 2 26.64 10.33 4.92
N HIS A 3 25.63 9.72 4.29
CA HIS A 3 24.96 10.23 3.08
C HIS A 3 23.43 10.08 3.17
N PRO A 4 22.76 10.82 4.07
CA PRO A 4 21.31 10.70 4.29
C PRO A 4 20.50 11.05 3.03
N GLU A 5 21.06 11.86 2.14
CA GLU A 5 20.45 12.29 0.89
C GLU A 5 20.27 11.17 -0.14
N ARG A 6 20.98 10.04 0.06
CA ARG A 6 20.90 8.83 -0.77
C ARG A 6 20.05 7.71 -0.19
N LEU A 7 19.52 7.90 1.02
CA LEU A 7 18.69 6.90 1.69
C LEU A 7 17.23 7.07 1.25
N LEU A 8 16.56 5.97 0.90
CA LEU A 8 15.11 5.88 0.74
C LEU A 8 14.66 4.44 1.02
N ILE A 9 13.35 4.22 1.11
CA ILE A 9 12.77 2.88 1.28
C ILE A 9 12.08 2.47 -0.02
N ALA A 10 12.34 1.25 -0.48
CA ALA A 10 11.52 0.55 -1.46
C ALA A 10 10.79 -0.58 -0.74
N HIS A 11 9.49 -0.40 -0.48
CA HIS A 11 8.68 -1.35 0.27
C HIS A 11 7.93 -2.28 -0.69
N PHE A 12 8.32 -3.54 -0.69
CA PHE A 12 7.74 -4.61 -1.48
C PHE A 12 6.62 -5.31 -0.72
N TRP A 13 5.65 -5.85 -1.45
CA TRP A 13 4.55 -6.62 -0.90
C TRP A 13 4.80 -8.12 -1.01
N HIS A 14 4.48 -8.89 0.04
CA HIS A 14 4.70 -10.33 0.02
C HIS A 14 3.55 -11.08 -0.70
N PRO A 15 3.85 -12.04 -1.60
CA PRO A 15 5.18 -12.39 -2.10
C PRO A 15 5.62 -11.44 -3.25
N PRO A 16 6.87 -10.95 -3.24
CA PRO A 16 7.31 -9.82 -4.09
C PRO A 16 7.43 -10.17 -5.58
N HIS A 17 7.40 -11.45 -5.93
CA HIS A 17 7.41 -11.90 -7.32
C HIS A 17 5.99 -12.03 -7.92
N LEU A 18 4.94 -11.96 -7.10
CA LEU A 18 3.54 -11.98 -7.58
C LEU A 18 2.86 -10.63 -7.42
N ILE A 19 3.20 -9.87 -6.37
CA ILE A 19 2.59 -8.56 -6.11
C ILE A 19 3.51 -7.47 -6.70
N PRO A 20 3.11 -6.79 -7.79
CA PRO A 20 4.00 -5.90 -8.53
C PRO A 20 4.25 -4.57 -7.82
N LEU A 21 3.44 -4.21 -6.83
CA LEU A 21 3.48 -2.91 -6.17
C LEU A 21 4.76 -2.72 -5.36
N VAL A 22 5.41 -1.57 -5.54
CA VAL A 22 6.52 -1.11 -4.70
C VAL A 22 6.24 0.31 -4.22
N GLU A 23 6.18 0.54 -2.91
CA GLU A 23 6.09 1.89 -2.37
C GLU A 23 7.50 2.48 -2.22
N VAL A 24 7.81 3.50 -3.03
CA VAL A 24 9.08 4.25 -2.96
C VAL A 24 8.88 5.42 -2.00
N VAL A 25 9.57 5.39 -0.87
CA VAL A 25 9.37 6.32 0.25
C VAL A 25 10.63 7.13 0.49
N PRO A 26 10.64 8.43 0.09
CA PRO A 26 11.75 9.30 0.39
C PRO A 26 11.79 9.64 1.88
N GLY A 27 13.00 9.67 2.44
CA GLY A 27 13.30 10.32 3.70
C GLY A 27 13.31 11.85 3.55
N SER A 28 13.40 12.56 4.68
CA SER A 28 13.38 14.04 4.70
C SER A 28 14.58 14.68 3.98
N ALA A 29 15.72 13.99 3.91
CA ALA A 29 16.93 14.47 3.23
C ALA A 29 17.10 13.92 1.81
N THR A 30 16.28 12.94 1.39
CA THR A 30 16.45 12.24 0.12
C THR A 30 16.36 13.20 -1.06
N LEU A 31 17.32 13.12 -1.98
CA LEU A 31 17.26 13.93 -3.20
C LEU A 31 16.10 13.45 -4.09
N PRO A 32 15.21 14.35 -4.57
CA PRO A 32 14.02 13.95 -5.32
C PRO A 32 14.28 13.12 -6.58
N HIS A 33 15.43 13.31 -7.23
CA HIS A 33 15.79 12.54 -8.42
C HIS A 33 16.10 11.07 -8.11
N LEU A 34 16.53 10.73 -6.90
CA LEU A 34 16.83 9.34 -6.53
C LEU A 34 15.56 8.51 -6.38
N ALA A 35 14.48 9.09 -5.86
CA ALA A 35 13.19 8.42 -5.82
C ALA A 35 12.66 8.10 -7.23
N ARG A 36 12.88 9.02 -8.20
CA ARG A 36 12.56 8.77 -9.61
C ARG A 36 13.43 7.67 -10.22
N GLN A 37 14.74 7.70 -9.99
CA GLN A 37 15.64 6.64 -10.47
C GLN A 37 15.25 5.25 -9.96
N VAL A 38 14.85 5.14 -8.69
CA VAL A 38 14.35 3.86 -8.14
C VAL A 38 13.01 3.47 -8.76
N SER A 39 12.10 4.43 -8.98
CA SER A 39 10.85 4.18 -9.69
C SER A 39 11.08 3.65 -11.11
N ASP A 40 12.02 4.26 -11.86
CA ASP A 40 12.37 3.85 -13.22
C ASP A 40 13.01 2.46 -13.24
N PHE A 41 13.86 2.16 -12.25
CA PHE A 41 14.44 0.83 -12.07
C PHE A 41 13.36 -0.23 -11.81
N CYS A 42 12.42 0.04 -10.91
CA CYS A 42 11.29 -0.86 -10.66
C CYS A 42 10.45 -1.09 -11.92
N ALA A 43 10.17 -0.04 -12.69
CA ALA A 43 9.44 -0.15 -13.95
C ALA A 43 10.18 -1.03 -14.97
N ALA A 44 11.51 -0.91 -15.06
CA ALA A 44 12.34 -1.78 -15.91
C ALA A 44 12.28 -3.26 -15.49
N CYS A 45 11.97 -3.54 -14.22
CA CYS A 45 11.72 -4.89 -13.71
C CYS A 45 10.25 -5.35 -13.82
N ALA A 46 9.41 -4.63 -14.59
CA ALA A 46 7.97 -4.87 -14.69
C ALA A 46 7.21 -4.77 -13.35
N LEU A 47 7.71 -3.96 -12.41
CA LEU A 47 7.05 -3.63 -11.16
C LEU A 47 6.31 -2.30 -11.26
N GLU A 48 5.28 -2.13 -10.43
CA GLU A 48 4.50 -0.90 -10.34
C GLU A 48 5.00 -0.07 -9.14
N ALA A 49 5.90 0.87 -9.40
CA ALA A 49 6.41 1.77 -8.37
C ALA A 49 5.46 2.96 -8.13
N VAL A 50 5.14 3.21 -6.86
CA VAL A 50 4.41 4.40 -6.41
C VAL A 50 5.29 5.24 -5.50
N VAL A 51 5.58 6.48 -5.91
CA VAL A 51 6.42 7.39 -5.13
C VAL A 51 5.57 8.18 -4.14
N LEU A 52 5.88 8.06 -2.85
CA LEU A 52 5.23 8.84 -1.80
C LEU A 52 5.83 10.26 -1.73
N ASN A 53 4.97 11.25 -1.46
CA ASN A 53 5.42 12.63 -1.27
C ASN A 53 6.28 12.82 -0.01
N ARG A 54 6.05 12.00 1.01
CA ARG A 54 6.80 11.99 2.28
C ARG A 54 6.65 10.65 2.97
N ALA A 55 7.62 10.31 3.81
CA ALA A 55 7.48 9.19 4.73
C ALA A 55 6.28 9.37 5.67
N ALA A 56 5.55 8.28 5.88
CA ALA A 56 4.50 8.15 6.87
C ALA A 56 4.60 6.76 7.53
N PRO A 57 4.32 6.64 8.84
CA PRO A 57 4.26 5.32 9.49
C PRO A 57 3.25 4.41 8.78
N GLY A 58 3.69 3.21 8.38
CA GLY A 58 2.88 2.26 7.63
C GLY A 58 2.60 2.66 6.17
N PHE A 59 3.30 3.67 5.62
CA PHE A 59 3.20 4.10 4.23
C PHE A 59 1.74 4.32 3.79
N VAL A 60 1.35 4.01 2.55
CA VAL A 60 -0.05 4.14 2.10
C VAL A 60 -0.77 2.81 2.25
N GLY A 61 -0.21 1.72 1.74
CA GLY A 61 -0.89 0.44 1.67
C GLY A 61 -1.21 -0.16 3.04
N ASN A 62 -0.24 -0.20 3.98
CA ASN A 62 -0.52 -0.74 5.32
C ASN A 62 -1.53 0.13 6.07
N ARG A 63 -1.53 1.45 5.87
CA ARG A 63 -2.55 2.33 6.49
C ARG A 63 -3.95 2.00 6.02
N LEU A 64 -4.13 1.75 4.72
CA LEU A 64 -5.42 1.32 4.17
C LEU A 64 -5.82 -0.07 4.69
N GLN A 65 -4.88 -1.01 4.71
CA GLN A 65 -5.11 -2.36 5.22
C GLN A 65 -5.53 -2.34 6.69
N PHE A 66 -4.81 -1.60 7.55
CA PHE A 66 -5.16 -1.51 8.96
C PHE A 66 -6.43 -0.71 9.21
N ALA A 67 -6.78 0.27 8.37
CA ALA A 67 -8.07 0.95 8.47
C ALA A 67 -9.23 -0.02 8.25
N LEU A 68 -9.12 -0.86 7.24
CA LEU A 68 -10.11 -1.90 6.98
C LEU A 68 -10.16 -2.95 8.10
N LEU A 69 -8.99 -3.40 8.57
CA LEU A 69 -8.90 -4.39 9.66
C LEU A 69 -9.54 -3.86 10.95
N ARG A 70 -9.27 -2.60 11.32
CA ARG A 70 -9.88 -2.00 12.51
C ARG A 70 -11.40 -2.01 12.43
N GLU A 71 -11.96 -1.68 11.27
CA GLU A 71 -13.41 -1.70 11.07
C GLU A 71 -13.97 -3.13 11.12
N ALA A 72 -13.30 -4.08 10.47
CA ALA A 72 -13.68 -5.50 10.54
C ALA A 72 -13.72 -6.01 11.99
N LEU A 73 -12.69 -5.68 12.78
CA LEU A 73 -12.63 -6.03 14.21
C LEU A 73 -13.74 -5.36 15.01
N HIS A 74 -14.04 -4.09 14.73
CA HIS A 74 -15.13 -3.36 15.38
C HIS A 74 -16.49 -4.03 15.12
N ILE A 75 -16.79 -4.37 13.86
CA ILE A 75 -18.04 -5.05 13.46
C ILE A 75 -18.23 -6.35 14.25
N VAL A 76 -17.18 -7.16 14.37
CA VAL A 76 -17.23 -8.42 15.13
C VAL A 76 -17.41 -8.14 16.62
N HIS A 77 -16.61 -7.24 17.19
CA HIS A 77 -16.65 -6.95 18.63
C HIS A 77 -18.00 -6.36 19.07
N SER A 78 -18.63 -5.55 18.22
CA SER A 78 -19.95 -4.97 18.46
C SER A 78 -21.11 -5.93 18.19
N GLY A 79 -20.84 -7.18 17.79
CA GLY A 79 -21.87 -8.18 17.53
C GLY A 79 -22.70 -7.94 16.28
N ILE A 80 -22.25 -7.06 15.37
CA ILE A 80 -22.96 -6.74 14.12
C ILE A 80 -22.90 -7.93 13.15
N ALA A 81 -21.78 -8.64 13.10
CA ALA A 81 -21.60 -9.83 12.27
C ALA A 81 -20.54 -10.77 12.86
N SER A 82 -20.58 -12.06 12.48
CA SER A 82 -19.51 -13.00 12.81
C SER A 82 -18.27 -12.74 11.92
N PRO A 83 -17.06 -13.19 12.33
CA PRO A 83 -15.86 -13.11 11.50
C PRO A 83 -16.06 -13.70 10.09
N GLU A 84 -16.76 -14.83 9.99
CA GLU A 84 -17.02 -15.53 8.73
C GLU A 84 -17.87 -14.71 7.78
N VAL A 85 -18.88 -13.99 8.31
CA VAL A 85 -19.73 -13.10 7.53
C VAL A 85 -18.92 -11.91 7.01
N VAL A 86 -18.07 -11.31 7.84
CA VAL A 86 -17.18 -10.20 7.43
C VAL A 86 -16.25 -10.65 6.31
N ASP A 87 -15.62 -11.81 6.46
CA ASP A 87 -14.74 -12.41 5.44
C ASP A 87 -15.49 -12.76 4.15
N GLN A 88 -16.74 -13.22 4.24
CA GLN A 88 -17.57 -13.50 3.08
C GLN A 88 -17.89 -12.21 2.31
N VAL A 89 -18.27 -11.12 3.01
CA VAL A 89 -18.51 -9.80 2.38
C VAL A 89 -17.25 -9.28 1.69
N MET A 90 -16.09 -9.44 2.34
CA MET A 90 -14.80 -9.06 1.77
C MET A 90 -14.47 -9.86 0.51
N ARG A 91 -14.56 -11.20 0.53
CA ARG A 91 -14.21 -12.05 -0.61
C ARG A 91 -15.22 -11.98 -1.75
N ALA A 92 -16.52 -11.84 -1.44
CA ALA A 92 -17.59 -11.86 -2.44
C ALA A 92 -17.81 -10.49 -3.09
N SER A 93 -17.49 -9.37 -2.42
CA SER A 93 -17.73 -8.02 -2.95
C SER A 93 -16.50 -7.11 -2.90
N LEU A 94 -16.08 -6.69 -1.70
CA LEU A 94 -15.13 -5.58 -1.56
C LEU A 94 -13.74 -5.89 -2.13
N GLY A 95 -13.18 -7.06 -1.81
CA GLY A 95 -11.89 -7.51 -2.29
C GLY A 95 -11.82 -7.62 -3.81
N ARG A 96 -12.90 -8.12 -4.45
CA ARG A 96 -12.99 -8.18 -5.92
C ARG A 96 -12.99 -6.78 -6.54
N ARG A 97 -13.76 -5.85 -5.98
CA ARG A 97 -13.79 -4.47 -6.45
C ARG A 97 -12.43 -3.78 -6.29
N TYR A 98 -11.73 -4.02 -5.19
CA TYR A 98 -10.39 -3.44 -4.96
C TYR A 98 -9.34 -3.96 -5.93
N ALA A 99 -9.43 -5.23 -6.32
CA ALA A 99 -8.51 -5.81 -7.29
C ALA A 99 -8.67 -5.19 -8.69
N MET A 100 -9.85 -4.66 -9.02
CA MET A 100 -10.14 -4.11 -10.35
C MET A 100 -10.04 -2.58 -10.41
N VAL A 101 -10.47 -1.86 -9.37
CA VAL A 101 -10.62 -0.41 -9.41
C VAL A 101 -10.15 0.24 -8.11
N GLY A 102 -9.20 1.18 -8.23
CA GLY A 102 -8.78 2.02 -7.12
C GLY A 102 -9.94 2.88 -6.60
N ARG A 103 -10.19 2.85 -5.28
CA ARG A 103 -11.34 3.53 -4.63
C ARG A 103 -11.49 5.02 -4.97
N TRP A 104 -10.40 5.73 -5.27
CA TRP A 104 -10.46 7.14 -5.64
C TRP A 104 -11.24 7.38 -6.95
N ARG A 105 -11.14 6.46 -7.92
CA ARG A 105 -11.80 6.58 -9.23
C ARG A 105 -13.31 6.35 -9.19
N LEU A 106 -13.88 5.89 -8.06
CA LEU A 106 -15.32 5.65 -7.90
C LEU A 106 -16.07 6.84 -7.25
N ARG A 107 -15.41 8.00 -7.12
CA ARG A 107 -15.98 9.22 -6.53
C ARG A 107 -16.53 10.22 -7.56
N THR A 108 -16.38 9.92 -8.85
CA THR A 108 -16.86 10.69 -10.00
C THR A 108 -17.87 9.88 -10.77
#